data_AF-A0A953S7X9-F1
#
_entry.id   AF-A0A953S7X9-F1
#
_cell.length_a   1.000
_cell.length_b   1.000
_cell.length_c   1.000
_cell.angle_alpha   90.00
_cell.angle_beta   90.00
_cell.angle_gamma   90.00
#
_symmetry.space_group_name_H-M   'P 1'
#
loop_
_entity.id
_entity.type
_entity.pdbx_description
1 polymer ?
#
loop_
_entity_poly.entity_id
_entity_poly.type
_entity_poly.pdbx_seq_one_letter_code
_entity_poly.pdbx_strand_id
1 'polypeptide(L)'
;MPTAHSIQSIDFLVSFSESVLAYPIVLSIHLTCIALFGGMILMTNLRLLGLNFMGLTITEMVTSFRPWKRVGVIVMIVTGLLLATSEAEKYALNPIFWTKMVILGLIGVHALIFRPIVYKRTEELDRSAVILTKVKIAAILSLVLWTAMFTMGRLIAYWD
;
A
#
# COMPACT_ATOMS: atom_id res chain seq x y z
N MET A 1 18.97 17.06 9.52
CA MET A 1 19.81 15.94 10.04
C MET A 1 20.90 15.66 9.01
N PRO A 2 22.17 15.40 9.41
CA PRO A 2 23.29 15.29 8.47
C PRO A 2 23.08 14.25 7.37
N THR A 3 22.45 13.11 7.70
CA THR A 3 22.22 11.99 6.78
C THR A 3 21.14 12.28 5.73
N ALA A 4 20.07 12.99 6.08
CA ALA A 4 19.02 13.36 5.13
C ALA A 4 19.56 14.36 4.09
N HIS A 5 20.36 15.32 4.54
CA HIS A 5 21.05 16.28 3.66
C HIS A 5 21.98 15.57 2.68
N SER A 6 22.81 14.63 3.16
CA SER A 6 23.74 13.88 2.29
C SER A 6 23.04 13.04 1.22
N ILE A 7 21.83 12.53 1.51
CA ILE A 7 21.04 11.80 0.51
C ILE A 7 20.44 12.78 -0.50
N GLN A 8 19.80 13.85 -0.03
CA GLN A 8 19.15 14.81 -0.94
C GLN A 8 20.14 15.57 -1.83
N SER A 9 21.38 15.80 -1.36
CA SER A 9 22.41 16.53 -2.11
C SER A 9 23.00 15.76 -3.30
N ILE A 10 22.51 14.56 -3.62
CA ILE A 10 22.92 13.84 -4.83
C ILE A 10 22.37 14.59 -6.04
N ASP A 11 23.23 15.00 -6.98
CA ASP A 11 22.87 15.81 -8.17
C ASP A 11 21.64 15.31 -8.92
N PHE A 12 21.51 13.99 -9.07
CA PHE A 12 20.35 13.36 -9.68
C PHE A 12 19.04 13.65 -8.92
N LEU A 13 19.07 13.57 -7.58
CA LEU A 13 17.87 13.76 -6.75
C LEU A 13 17.43 15.23 -6.72
N VAL A 14 18.39 16.16 -6.70
CA VAL A 14 18.12 17.61 -6.83
C VAL A 14 17.51 17.92 -8.20
N SER A 15 18.15 17.45 -9.28
CA SER A 15 17.63 17.65 -10.64
C SER A 15 16.24 17.03 -10.84
N PHE A 16 15.98 15.90 -10.18
CA PHE A 16 14.68 15.24 -10.21
C PHE A 16 13.60 16.03 -9.45
N SER A 17 13.87 16.51 -8.24
CA SER A 17 12.89 17.28 -7.44
C SER A 17 12.54 18.61 -8.09
N GLU A 18 13.50 19.27 -8.72
CA GLU A 18 13.29 20.55 -9.42
C GLU A 18 12.63 20.40 -10.80
N SER A 19 12.61 19.18 -11.35
CA SER A 19 12.05 18.95 -12.68
C SER A 19 10.52 19.06 -12.70
N VAL A 20 10.03 20.04 -13.47
CA VAL A 20 8.60 20.31 -13.71
C VAL A 20 7.82 19.12 -14.29
N LEU A 21 8.48 18.20 -15.02
CA LEU A 21 7.81 17.03 -15.61
C LEU A 21 8.09 15.73 -14.85
N ALA A 22 9.35 15.41 -14.60
CA ALA A 22 9.73 14.13 -13.99
C ALA A 22 9.08 13.90 -12.62
N TYR A 23 9.12 14.88 -11.73
CA TYR A 23 8.54 14.73 -10.39
C TYR A 23 7.03 14.51 -10.43
N PRO A 24 6.21 15.35 -11.12
CA PRO A 24 4.77 15.09 -11.23
C PRO A 24 4.42 13.79 -11.95
N ILE A 25 5.18 13.37 -12.96
CA ILE A 25 4.96 12.09 -13.66
C ILE A 25 5.16 10.92 -12.70
N VAL A 26 6.28 10.86 -11.98
CA VAL A 26 6.56 9.79 -11.00
C VAL A 26 5.53 9.81 -9.87
N LEU A 27 5.17 10.97 -9.37
CA LEU A 27 4.11 11.12 -8.36
C LEU A 27 2.77 10.59 -8.88
N SER A 28 2.40 10.92 -10.11
CA SER A 28 1.16 10.45 -10.74
C SER A 28 1.15 8.94 -10.93
N ILE A 29 2.28 8.36 -11.36
CA ILE A 29 2.45 6.90 -11.47
C ILE A 29 2.31 6.25 -10.09
N HIS A 30 2.94 6.80 -9.06
CA HIS A 30 2.88 6.29 -7.70
C HIS A 30 1.43 6.28 -7.18
N LEU A 31 0.71 7.40 -7.31
CA LEU A 31 -0.68 7.52 -6.85
C LEU A 31 -1.63 6.62 -7.65
N THR A 32 -1.46 6.51 -8.97
CA THR A 32 -2.26 5.61 -9.80
C THR A 32 -2.03 4.15 -9.39
N CYS A 33 -0.77 3.78 -9.15
CA CYS A 33 -0.42 2.44 -8.70
C CYS A 33 -1.05 2.12 -7.33
N ILE A 34 -1.00 3.07 -6.39
CA ILE A 34 -1.67 2.97 -5.09
C ILE A 34 -3.19 2.76 -5.27
N ALA A 35 -3.84 3.53 -6.14
CA ALA A 35 -5.28 3.43 -6.37
C ALA A 35 -5.67 2.05 -6.92
N LEU A 36 -4.95 1.54 -7.93
CA LEU A 36 -5.18 0.20 -8.50
C LEU A 36 -4.91 -0.90 -7.47
N PHE A 37 -3.82 -0.78 -6.71
CA PHE A 37 -3.46 -1.74 -5.68
C PHE A 37 -4.48 -1.77 -4.53
N GLY A 38 -4.89 -0.59 -4.07
CA GLY A 38 -5.95 -0.40 -3.07
C GLY A 38 -7.30 -0.95 -3.55
N GLY A 39 -7.65 -0.75 -4.81
CA GLY A 39 -8.86 -1.31 -5.43
C GLY A 39 -8.89 -2.84 -5.37
N MET A 40 -7.78 -3.51 -5.73
CA MET A 40 -7.68 -4.97 -5.63
C MET A 40 -7.82 -5.47 -4.17
N ILE A 41 -7.28 -4.71 -3.21
CA ILE A 41 -7.40 -5.02 -1.77
C ILE A 41 -8.85 -4.85 -1.30
N LEU A 42 -9.49 -3.74 -1.67
CA LEU A 42 -10.88 -3.46 -1.36
C LEU A 42 -11.79 -4.57 -1.89
N MET A 43 -11.67 -4.92 -3.17
CA MET A 43 -12.44 -5.99 -3.78
C MET A 43 -12.25 -7.32 -3.03
N THR A 44 -10.99 -7.69 -2.74
CA THR A 44 -10.65 -8.90 -1.97
C THR A 44 -11.31 -8.90 -0.59
N ASN A 45 -11.23 -7.80 0.14
CA ASN A 45 -11.78 -7.71 1.50
C ASN A 45 -13.32 -7.69 1.50
N LEU A 46 -13.97 -7.02 0.56
CA LEU A 46 -15.43 -7.05 0.41
C LEU A 46 -15.94 -8.47 0.15
N ARG A 47 -15.19 -9.24 -0.64
CA ARG A 47 -15.51 -10.65 -0.89
C ARG A 47 -15.35 -11.52 0.36
N LEU A 48 -14.29 -11.30 1.13
CA LEU A 48 -14.07 -12.00 2.41
C LEU A 48 -15.11 -11.63 3.47
N LEU A 49 -15.67 -10.42 3.41
CA LEU A 49 -16.76 -9.99 4.30
C LEU A 49 -18.13 -10.51 3.88
N GLY A 50 -18.26 -11.04 2.65
CA GLY A 50 -19.54 -11.46 2.08
C GLY A 50 -20.43 -10.30 1.66
N LEU A 51 -19.85 -9.13 1.37
CA LEU A 51 -20.59 -7.91 1.00
C LEU A 51 -20.72 -7.75 -0.52
N ASN A 52 -19.75 -8.25 -1.30
CA ASN A 52 -19.75 -8.15 -2.77
C ASN A 52 -18.96 -9.29 -3.41
N PHE A 53 -19.01 -9.43 -4.73
CA PHE A 53 -18.28 -10.40 -5.56
C PHE A 53 -18.55 -11.88 -5.21
N MET A 54 -19.70 -12.18 -4.60
CA MET A 54 -20.06 -13.54 -4.16
C MET A 54 -20.21 -14.54 -5.33
N GLY A 55 -20.39 -14.04 -6.56
CA GLY A 55 -20.37 -14.87 -7.78
C GLY A 55 -18.99 -15.34 -8.22
N LEU A 56 -17.92 -14.84 -7.60
CA LEU A 56 -16.54 -15.30 -7.81
C LEU A 56 -16.04 -16.03 -6.57
N THR A 57 -15.19 -17.03 -6.76
CA THR A 57 -14.49 -17.69 -5.66
C THR A 57 -13.38 -16.79 -5.11
N ILE A 58 -13.07 -16.93 -3.82
CA ILE A 58 -11.94 -16.25 -3.18
C ILE A 58 -10.65 -16.66 -3.89
N THR A 59 -10.52 -17.93 -4.28
CA THR A 59 -9.36 -18.43 -5.02
C THR A 59 -9.18 -17.72 -6.35
N GLU A 60 -10.21 -17.62 -7.19
CA GLU A 60 -10.14 -16.92 -8.49
C GLU A 60 -9.72 -15.46 -8.33
N MET A 61 -10.28 -14.73 -7.36
CA MET A 61 -9.91 -13.35 -7.11
C MET A 61 -8.46 -13.21 -6.63
N VAL A 62 -8.04 -14.04 -5.68
CA VAL A 62 -6.69 -13.97 -5.11
C VAL A 62 -5.64 -14.34 -6.16
N THR A 63 -5.86 -15.38 -6.97
CA THR A 63 -4.93 -15.81 -8.00
C THR A 63 -4.83 -14.79 -9.13
N SER A 64 -5.96 -14.26 -9.60
CA SER A 64 -6.01 -13.25 -10.66
C SER A 64 -5.31 -11.95 -10.28
N PHE A 65 -5.47 -11.49 -9.03
CA PHE A 65 -4.80 -10.26 -8.57
C PHE A 65 -3.35 -10.47 -8.15
N ARG A 66 -2.88 -11.71 -7.94
CA ARG A 66 -1.53 -11.99 -7.45
C ARG A 66 -0.39 -11.39 -8.31
N PRO A 67 -0.36 -11.54 -9.64
CA PRO A 67 0.69 -10.94 -10.47
C PRO A 67 0.65 -9.41 -10.41
N TRP A 68 -0.54 -8.82 -10.51
CA TRP A 68 -0.73 -7.38 -10.44
C TRP A 68 -0.33 -6.78 -9.09
N LYS A 69 -0.63 -7.46 -7.98
CA LYS A 69 -0.16 -7.06 -6.65
C LYS A 69 1.37 -7.09 -6.56
N ARG A 70 2.05 -8.08 -7.15
CA ARG A 70 3.52 -8.14 -7.15
C ARG A 70 4.13 -6.98 -7.92
N VAL A 71 3.65 -6.73 -9.13
CA VAL A 71 4.09 -5.61 -9.96
C VAL A 71 3.81 -4.28 -9.24
N GLY A 72 2.61 -4.12 -8.70
CA GLY A 72 2.21 -2.92 -7.98
C GLY A 72 3.09 -2.63 -6.77
N VAL A 73 3.44 -3.64 -5.96
CA VAL A 73 4.37 -3.47 -4.83
C VAL A 73 5.73 -2.98 -5.30
N ILE A 74 6.28 -3.57 -6.36
CA ILE A 74 7.59 -3.15 -6.90
C ILE A 74 7.54 -1.69 -7.36
N VAL A 75 6.52 -1.34 -8.15
CA VAL A 75 6.36 0.02 -8.68
C VAL A 75 6.17 1.02 -7.53
N MET A 76 5.31 0.73 -6.55
CA MET A 76 5.08 1.59 -5.39
C MET A 76 6.34 1.79 -4.54
N ILE A 77 7.14 0.74 -4.32
CA ILE A 77 8.39 0.85 -3.56
C ILE A 77 9.40 1.71 -4.31
N VAL A 78 9.65 1.43 -5.59
CA VAL A 78 10.65 2.17 -6.39
C VAL A 78 10.28 3.65 -6.48
N THR A 79 9.03 3.95 -6.87
CA THR A 79 8.56 5.33 -6.99
C THR A 79 8.47 6.03 -5.65
N GLY A 80 8.02 5.34 -4.59
CA GLY A 80 7.90 5.89 -3.26
C GLY A 80 9.25 6.21 -2.62
N LEU A 81 10.26 5.35 -2.83
CA LEU A 81 11.62 5.62 -2.39
C LEU A 81 12.21 6.83 -3.12
N LEU A 82 12.08 6.88 -4.45
CA LEU A 82 12.56 8.01 -5.24
C LEU A 82 11.97 9.34 -4.76
N LEU A 83 10.65 9.39 -4.56
CA LEU A 83 9.95 10.57 -4.03
C LEU A 83 10.42 10.92 -2.61
N ALA A 84 10.57 9.91 -1.74
CA ALA A 84 10.99 10.13 -0.36
C ALA A 84 12.44 10.64 -0.27
N THR A 85 13.34 10.16 -1.13
CA THR A 85 14.75 10.57 -1.14
C THR A 85 14.97 11.91 -1.83
N SER A 86 14.14 12.30 -2.79
CA SER A 86 14.27 13.58 -3.48
C SER A 86 13.94 14.78 -2.58
N GLU A 87 13.11 14.57 -1.56
CA GLU A 87 12.69 15.57 -0.58
C GLU A 87 12.97 15.08 0.86
N ALA A 88 14.14 14.45 1.04
CA ALA A 88 14.47 13.71 2.27
C ALA A 88 14.47 14.60 3.52
N GLU A 89 14.94 15.85 3.42
CA GLU A 89 14.96 16.78 4.55
C GLU A 89 13.55 17.16 5.01
N LYS A 90 12.68 17.46 4.03
CA LYS A 90 11.28 17.80 4.28
C LYS A 90 10.54 16.65 4.96
N TYR A 91 10.72 15.42 4.47
CA TYR A 91 10.05 14.26 5.05
C TYR A 91 10.66 13.79 6.36
N ALA A 92 11.97 13.96 6.57
CA ALA A 92 12.62 13.56 7.82
C ALA A 92 12.09 14.32 9.03
N LEU A 93 11.71 15.60 8.86
CA LEU A 93 11.16 16.43 9.91
C LEU A 93 9.64 16.27 10.11
N ASN A 94 8.95 15.61 9.15
CA ASN A 94 7.50 15.52 9.16
C ASN A 94 7.01 14.30 9.98
N PRO A 95 6.32 14.50 11.13
CA PRO A 95 5.82 13.40 11.95
C PRO A 95 4.72 12.58 11.26
N ILE A 96 3.98 13.17 10.31
CA ILE A 96 2.97 12.46 9.52
C ILE A 96 3.63 11.44 8.59
N PHE A 97 4.80 11.77 8.03
CA PHE A 97 5.59 10.82 7.25
C PHE A 97 6.00 9.61 8.09
N TRP A 98 6.52 9.82 9.31
CA TRP A 98 6.88 8.71 10.20
C TRP A 98 5.67 7.87 10.63
N THR A 99 4.53 8.52 10.91
CA THR A 99 3.27 7.82 11.20
C THR A 99 2.85 6.94 10.03
N LYS A 100 2.94 7.44 8.79
CA LYS A 100 2.72 6.67 7.56
C LYS A 100 3.66 5.46 7.48
N MET A 101 4.94 5.63 7.82
CA MET A 101 5.91 4.52 7.80
C MET A 101 5.60 3.44 8.84
N VAL A 102 5.13 3.82 10.04
CA VAL A 102 4.66 2.86 11.05
C VAL A 102 3.45 2.09 10.55
N ILE A 103 2.46 2.77 9.95
CA ILE A 103 1.27 2.12 9.37
C ILE A 103 1.67 1.17 8.24
N LEU A 104 2.61 1.56 7.38
CA LEU A 104 3.15 0.68 6.34
C LEU A 104 3.79 -0.58 6.94
N GLY A 105 4.53 -0.45 8.04
CA GLY A 105 5.05 -1.58 8.81
C GLY A 105 3.94 -2.49 9.33
N LEU A 106 2.88 -1.92 9.92
CA LEU A 106 1.71 -2.67 10.40
C LEU A 106 0.97 -3.39 9.27
N ILE A 107 0.86 -2.79 8.08
CA ILE A 107 0.34 -3.45 6.88
C ILE A 107 1.22 -4.67 6.51
N GLY A 108 2.54 -4.53 6.58
CA GLY A 108 3.47 -5.63 6.36
C GLY A 108 3.26 -6.79 7.36
N VAL A 109 3.17 -6.46 8.65
CA VAL A 109 2.90 -7.44 9.72
C VAL A 109 1.55 -8.12 9.50
N HIS A 110 0.50 -7.36 9.21
CA HIS A 110 -0.82 -7.87 8.86
C HIS A 110 -0.73 -8.86 7.69
N ALA A 111 -0.07 -8.48 6.61
CA ALA A 111 0.10 -9.34 5.44
C ALA A 111 0.83 -10.65 5.79
N LEU A 112 1.87 -10.61 6.62
CA LEU A 112 2.61 -11.80 7.04
C LEU A 112 1.77 -12.76 7.90
N ILE A 113 0.99 -12.23 8.84
CA ILE A 113 0.13 -13.01 9.74
C ILE A 113 -1.04 -13.63 8.97
N PHE A 114 -1.71 -12.87 8.11
CA PHE A 114 -2.93 -13.32 7.44
C PHE A 114 -2.67 -14.11 6.15
N ARG A 115 -1.45 -14.07 5.60
CA ARG A 115 -1.08 -14.89 4.44
C ARG A 115 -1.28 -16.39 4.63
N PRO A 116 -0.78 -17.03 5.71
CA PRO A 116 -1.04 -18.45 5.93
C PRO A 116 -2.50 -18.77 6.30
N ILE A 117 -3.22 -17.81 6.90
CA ILE A 117 -4.58 -18.01 7.41
C ILE A 117 -5.62 -17.91 6.29
N VAL A 118 -5.46 -16.95 5.39
CA VAL A 118 -6.44 -16.61 4.35
C VAL A 118 -5.92 -17.02 2.97
N TYR A 119 -4.74 -16.50 2.57
CA TYR A 119 -4.27 -16.62 1.19
C TYR A 119 -3.65 -17.98 0.83
N LYS A 120 -3.29 -18.81 1.82
CA LYS A 120 -2.85 -20.20 1.59
C LYS A 120 -3.97 -21.24 1.69
N ARG A 121 -5.16 -20.85 2.15
CA ARG A 121 -6.30 -21.74 2.41
C ARG A 121 -7.53 -21.30 1.62
N THR A 122 -7.34 -20.63 0.48
CA THR A 122 -8.46 -20.05 -0.29
C THR A 122 -9.43 -21.12 -0.77
N GLU A 123 -8.95 -22.30 -1.16
CA GLU A 123 -9.80 -23.43 -1.57
C GLU A 123 -10.64 -23.99 -0.42
N GLU A 124 -10.10 -24.05 0.80
CA GLU A 124 -10.86 -24.44 2.00
C GLU A 124 -11.94 -23.42 2.34
N LEU A 125 -11.63 -22.13 2.16
CA LEU A 125 -12.58 -21.04 2.36
C LEU A 125 -13.69 -21.04 1.30
N ASP A 126 -13.38 -21.43 0.06
CA ASP A 126 -14.37 -21.54 -1.01
C ASP A 126 -15.32 -22.73 -0.81
N ARG A 127 -14.85 -23.83 -0.21
CA ARG A 127 -15.69 -25.00 0.13
C ARG A 127 -16.51 -24.80 1.39
N SER A 128 -16.19 -23.81 2.21
CA SER A 128 -16.89 -23.55 3.46
C SER A 128 -18.19 -22.80 3.22
N ALA A 129 -19.30 -23.32 3.75
CA ALA A 129 -20.62 -22.68 3.62
C ALA A 129 -20.69 -21.29 4.30
N VAL A 130 -19.83 -21.04 5.31
CA VAL A 130 -19.78 -19.78 6.05
C VAL A 130 -18.33 -19.33 6.20
N ILE A 131 -18.08 -18.03 5.95
CA ILE A 131 -16.76 -17.42 6.18
C ILE A 131 -16.51 -17.26 7.68
N LEU A 132 -15.40 -17.83 8.16
CA LEU A 132 -14.97 -17.76 9.56
C LEU A 132 -14.82 -16.31 10.05
N THR A 133 -15.25 -16.04 11.29
CA THR A 133 -15.15 -14.70 11.92
C THR A 133 -13.73 -14.13 11.90
N LYS A 134 -12.70 -14.98 12.06
CA LYS A 134 -11.28 -14.56 12.01
C LYS A 134 -10.91 -13.94 10.65
N VAL A 135 -11.48 -14.44 9.56
CA VAL A 135 -11.25 -13.93 8.19
C VAL A 135 -11.94 -12.58 8.01
N LYS A 136 -13.14 -12.41 8.57
CA LYS A 136 -13.85 -11.12 8.56
C LYS A 136 -13.08 -10.05 9.35
N ILE A 137 -12.59 -10.39 10.55
CA ILE A 137 -11.76 -9.49 11.37
C ILE A 137 -10.49 -9.09 10.59
N ALA A 138 -9.83 -10.05 9.94
CA ALA A 138 -8.67 -9.79 9.11
C ALA A 138 -8.96 -8.76 8.00
N ALA A 139 -10.10 -8.94 7.31
CA ALA A 139 -10.52 -8.06 6.23
C ALA A 139 -10.84 -6.64 6.72
N ILE A 140 -11.55 -6.50 7.85
CA ILE A 140 -11.83 -5.19 8.46
C ILE A 140 -10.52 -4.50 8.86
N LEU A 141 -9.63 -5.21 9.55
CA LEU A 141 -8.35 -4.65 9.97
C LEU A 141 -7.50 -4.22 8.77
N SER A 142 -7.53 -4.99 7.68
CA SER A 142 -6.88 -4.63 6.41
C SER A 142 -7.43 -3.32 5.87
N LEU A 143 -8.76 -3.18 5.79
CA LEU A 143 -9.40 -1.96 5.28
C LEU A 143 -9.07 -0.73 6.14
N VAL A 144 -9.09 -0.87 7.47
CA VAL A 144 -8.70 0.22 8.39
C VAL A 144 -7.25 0.64 8.19
N LEU A 145 -6.31 -0.31 8.14
CA LEU A 145 -4.89 0.00 7.94
C LEU A 145 -4.62 0.68 6.60
N TRP A 146 -5.21 0.18 5.52
CA TRP A 146 -5.04 0.78 4.19
C TRP A 146 -5.69 2.16 4.07
N THR A 147 -6.85 2.35 4.70
CA THR A 147 -7.51 3.65 4.75
C THR A 147 -6.64 4.66 5.50
N ALA A 148 -6.13 4.30 6.68
CA ALA A 148 -5.22 5.13 7.45
C ALA A 148 -3.94 5.47 6.65
N MET A 149 -3.38 4.49 5.93
CA MET A 149 -2.21 4.69 5.06
C MET A 149 -2.46 5.73 3.96
N PHE A 150 -3.62 5.68 3.31
CA PHE A 150 -4.00 6.66 2.28
C PHE A 150 -4.22 8.05 2.87
N THR A 151 -4.92 8.11 4.00
CA THR A 151 -5.15 9.37 4.72
C THR A 151 -3.83 10.03 5.10
N MET A 152 -2.90 9.28 5.73
CA MET A 152 -1.58 9.83 6.08
C MET A 152 -0.77 10.25 4.84
N GLY A 153 -0.86 9.48 3.75
CA GLY A 153 -0.25 9.84 2.48
C GLY A 153 -0.68 11.22 1.97
N ARG A 154 -1.97 11.55 2.10
CA ARG A 154 -2.49 12.87 1.71
C ARG A 154 -2.16 13.95 2.74
N LEU A 155 -2.20 13.63 4.04
CA LEU A 155 -1.92 14.57 5.11
C LEU A 155 -0.48 15.11 5.11
N ILE A 156 0.49 14.37 4.57
CA ILE A 156 1.87 14.85 4.40
C ILE A 156 1.94 16.20 3.65
N ALA A 157 1.03 16.44 2.71
CA ALA A 157 1.03 17.66 1.91
C ALA A 157 0.52 18.91 2.67
N TYR A 158 -0.07 18.74 3.85
CA TYR A 158 -0.66 19.81 4.65
C TYR A 158 0.11 20.10 5.94
N TRP A 159 1.25 19.45 6.13
CA TRP A 159 2.14 19.72 7.25
C TRP A 159 3.14 20.79 6.83
N ASP A 160 3.08 21.94 7.49
CA ASP A 160 3.99 23.08 7.34
C ASP A 160 5.14 23.00 8.37
#